data_AF-A0A2D7B5M1-F1
#
_entry.id   AF-A0A2D7B5M1-F1
#
_cell.length_a   1.000
_cell.length_b   1.000
_cell.length_c   1.000
_cell.angle_alpha   90.00
_cell.angle_beta   90.00
_cell.angle_gamma   90.00
#
_symmetry.space_group_name_H-M   'P 1'
#
loop_
_entity.id
_entity.type
_entity.pdbx_description
1 polymer ?
#
loop_
_entity_poly.entity_id
_entity_poly.type
_entity_poly.pdbx_seq_one_letter_code
_entity_poly.pdbx_strand_id
1 'polypeptide(L)' 'MDNQANAPCSKIKDLTQLEALLRQFGCPPDKTDVLASQLDKRAHQLASVKGKSYEASLMHLLSLMRQGWAAKDKGISTP' A
#
# COMPACT_ATOMS: atom_id res chain seq x y z
N MET A 1 3.60 -17.01 -20.80
CA MET A 1 3.37 -16.80 -19.35
C MET A 1 3.42 -15.31 -19.11
N ASP A 2 2.25 -14.73 -19.27
CA ASP A 2 2.02 -13.31 -19.41
C ASP A 2 1.88 -12.80 -17.98
N ASN A 3 3.00 -12.45 -17.36
CA ASN A 3 3.00 -11.94 -15.98
C ASN A 3 2.50 -10.49 -16.02
N GLN A 4 1.19 -10.36 -16.22
CA GLN A 4 0.47 -9.14 -16.04
C GLN A 4 0.77 -8.63 -14.64
N ALA A 5 1.53 -7.54 -14.57
CA ALA A 5 1.58 -6.62 -13.45
C ALA A 5 0.18 -5.98 -13.32
N ASN A 6 -0.82 -6.80 -13.01
CA ASN A 6 -2.15 -6.39 -12.62
C ASN A 6 -1.98 -5.69 -11.29
N ALA A 7 -1.97 -4.35 -11.29
CA ALA A 7 -2.17 -3.60 -10.06
C ALA A 7 -3.56 -3.98 -9.52
N PRO A 8 -3.68 -4.81 -8.46
CA PRO A 8 -4.96 -5.39 -8.04
C PRO A 8 -5.86 -4.37 -7.33
N CYS A 9 -5.48 -3.09 -7.32
CA CYS A 9 -5.98 -2.09 -6.41
C CYS A 9 -7.44 -1.70 -6.63
N SER A 10 -8.04 -1.96 -7.81
CA SER A 10 -9.48 -1.73 -8.07
C SER A 10 -10.42 -2.73 -7.34
N LYS A 11 -9.87 -3.68 -6.57
CA LYS A 11 -10.64 -4.68 -5.82
C LYS A 11 -10.34 -4.72 -4.32
N ILE A 12 -9.44 -3.88 -3.80
CA ILE A 12 -9.12 -3.84 -2.36
C ILE A 12 -10.28 -3.15 -1.64
N LYS A 13 -11.23 -3.97 -1.19
CA LYS A 13 -12.41 -3.56 -0.42
C LYS A 13 -12.34 -4.02 1.03
N ASP A 14 -11.30 -4.79 1.38
CA ASP A 14 -11.16 -5.44 2.67
C ASP A 14 -9.70 -5.43 3.13
N LEU A 15 -9.50 -5.33 4.45
CA LEU A 15 -8.18 -5.30 5.06
C LEU A 15 -7.37 -6.55 4.69
N THR A 16 -8.01 -7.71 4.62
CA THR A 16 -7.35 -8.99 4.28
C THR A 16 -6.64 -8.94 2.92
N GLN A 17 -7.24 -8.28 1.92
CA GLN A 17 -6.63 -8.11 0.60
C GLN A 17 -5.47 -7.13 0.65
N LEU A 18 -5.59 -6.06 1.44
CA LEU A 18 -4.53 -5.10 1.66
C LEU A 18 -3.34 -5.74 2.37
N GLU A 19 -3.60 -6.61 3.34
CA GLU A 19 -2.57 -7.38 4.02
C GLU A 19 -1.79 -8.30 3.08
N ALA A 20 -2.49 -9.06 2.23
CA ALA A 20 -1.86 -9.92 1.23
C ALA A 20 -0.98 -9.13 0.25
N LEU A 21 -1.40 -7.92 -0.12
CA LEU A 21 -0.64 -7.02 -0.97
C LEU A 21 0.61 -6.49 -0.25
N LEU A 22 0.47 -6.06 1.01
CA LEU A 22 1.59 -5.61 1.84
C LEU A 22 2.63 -6.72 2.02
N ARG A 23 2.21 -7.98 2.24
CA ARG A 23 3.13 -9.14 2.31
C ARG A 23 3.90 -9.35 1.00
N GLN A 24 3.24 -9.24 -0.15
CA GLN A 24 3.90 -9.34 -1.47
C GLN A 24 4.96 -8.27 -1.68
N PHE A 25 4.78 -7.09 -1.08
CA PHE A 25 5.76 -6.01 -1.14
C PHE A 25 6.89 -6.12 -0.10
N GLY A 26 6.89 -7.16 0.75
CA GLY A 26 7.93 -7.40 1.76
C GLY A 26 7.56 -6.94 3.17
N CYS A 27 6.29 -6.63 3.45
CA CYS A 27 5.84 -6.34 4.81
C CYS A 27 5.87 -7.59 5.69
N PRO A 28 6.47 -7.54 6.89
CA PRO A 28 6.41 -8.65 7.83
C PRO A 28 4.98 -8.89 8.32
N PRO A 29 4.50 -10.15 8.37
CA PRO A 29 3.11 -10.50 8.65
C PRO A 29 2.61 -9.98 10.01
N ASP A 30 3.51 -9.89 11.00
CA ASP A 30 3.23 -9.37 12.34
C ASP A 30 2.82 -7.89 12.36
N LYS A 31 3.30 -7.08 11.39
CA LYS A 31 2.95 -5.66 11.27
C LYS A 31 1.93 -5.40 10.17
N THR A 32 1.64 -6.40 9.36
CA THR A 32 0.78 -6.27 8.18
C THR A 32 -0.64 -5.85 8.55
N ASP A 33 -1.24 -6.43 9.60
CA ASP A 33 -2.59 -6.08 10.08
C ASP A 33 -2.67 -4.59 10.47
N VAL A 34 -1.72 -4.16 11.31
CA VAL A 34 -1.65 -2.79 11.81
C VAL A 34 -1.43 -1.82 10.66
N LEU A 35 -0.53 -2.14 9.73
CA LEU A 35 -0.24 -1.34 8.54
C LEU A 35 -1.44 -1.26 7.59
N ALA A 36 -2.15 -2.36 7.36
CA ALA A 36 -3.36 -2.38 6.54
C ALA A 36 -4.43 -1.45 7.12
N SER A 37 -4.72 -1.58 8.40
CA SER A 37 -5.68 -0.72 9.11
C SER A 37 -5.29 0.76 9.07
N GLN A 38 -4.00 1.06 9.12
CA GLN A 38 -3.50 2.43 9.07
C GLN A 38 -3.58 3.03 7.66
N LEU A 39 -3.23 2.24 6.64
CA LEU A 39 -3.35 2.65 5.23
C LEU A 39 -4.80 2.92 4.86
N ASP A 40 -5.72 2.05 5.29
CA ASP A 40 -7.14 2.18 5.04
C ASP A 40 -7.71 3.51 5.59
N LYS A 41 -7.46 3.77 6.88
CA LYS A 41 -7.87 5.02 7.53
C LYS A 41 -7.28 6.25 6.84
N ARG A 42 -6.00 6.20 6.46
CA ARG A 42 -5.34 7.28 5.73
C ARG A 42 -5.90 7.45 4.34
N ALA A 43 -6.27 6.38 3.64
CA ALA A 43 -6.87 6.44 2.32
C ALA A 43 -8.25 7.10 2.38
N HIS A 44 -9.07 6.76 3.38
CA HIS A 44 -10.34 7.44 3.64
C HIS A 44 -10.15 8.93 3.95
N GLN A 45 -9.22 9.27 4.85
CA GLN A 45 -8.94 10.66 5.17
C GLN A 45 -8.43 11.43 3.94
N LEU A 46 -7.52 10.84 3.17
CA LEU A 46 -6.94 11.45 1.98
C LEU A 46 -7.99 11.62 0.88
N ALA A 47 -8.93 10.68 0.75
CA ALA A 47 -10.05 10.77 -0.16
C ALA A 47 -10.94 11.98 0.18
N SER A 48 -11.30 12.14 1.46
CA SER A 48 -12.08 13.28 1.92
C SER A 48 -11.34 14.62 1.77
N VAL A 49 -10.03 14.67 2.08
CA VAL A 49 -9.24 15.91 2.04
C VAL A 49 -8.85 16.32 0.62
N LYS A 50 -8.45 15.38 -0.24
CA LYS A 50 -8.06 15.66 -1.63
C LYS A 50 -9.23 15.60 -2.61
N GLY A 51 -10.44 15.25 -2.16
CA GLY A 51 -11.60 15.06 -3.02
C GLY A 51 -11.42 13.93 -4.06
N LYS A 52 -10.61 12.92 -3.72
CA LYS A 52 -10.29 11.79 -4.60
C LYS A 52 -11.03 10.55 -4.14
N SER A 53 -11.26 9.60 -5.04
CA SER A 53 -11.77 8.28 -4.64
C SER A 53 -10.81 7.58 -3.68
N TYR A 54 -11.36 6.80 -2.76
CA TYR A 54 -10.61 5.96 -1.84
C TYR A 54 -9.53 5.15 -2.57
N GLU A 55 -9.86 4.52 -3.70
CA GLU A 55 -8.92 3.72 -4.49
C GLU A 55 -7.72 4.52 -4.99
N ALA A 56 -7.94 5.73 -5.52
CA ALA A 56 -6.87 6.60 -6.01
C ALA A 56 -5.95 7.06 -4.85
N SER A 57 -6.54 7.31 -3.68
CA SER A 57 -5.82 7.66 -2.46
C SER A 57 -5.00 6.49 -1.93
N LEU A 58 -5.60 5.29 -1.87
CA LEU A 58 -4.93 4.06 -1.42
C LEU A 58 -3.79 3.68 -2.36
N MET A 59 -4.00 3.76 -3.67
CA MET A 59 -2.97 3.49 -4.68
C MET A 59 -1.77 4.44 -4.52
N HIS A 60 -2.04 5.71 -4.23
CA HIS A 60 -1.00 6.70 -3.95
C HIS A 60 -0.19 6.33 -2.70
N LEU A 61 -0.87 5.95 -1.61
CA LEU A 61 -0.21 5.51 -0.37
C LEU A 61 0.61 4.23 -0.56
N LEU A 62 0.09 3.25 -1.29
CA LEU A 62 0.79 2.01 -1.62
C LEU A 62 2.03 2.25 -2.49
N SER A 63 1.94 3.16 -3.47
CA SER A 63 3.09 3.56 -4.27
C SER A 63 4.19 4.19 -3.43
N LEU A 64 3.83 5.03 -2.44
CA LEU A 64 4.78 5.63 -1.49
C LEU A 64 5.44 4.58 -0.60
N MET A 65 4.67 3.63 -0.05
CA MET A 65 5.20 2.51 0.74
C MET A 65 6.20 1.67 -0.07
N ARG A 66 5.82 1.31 -1.31
CA ARG A 66 6.70 0.56 -2.23
C ARG A 66 8.01 1.30 -2.51
N GLN A 67 7.95 2.61 -2.69
CA GLN A 67 9.14 3.44 -2.87
C GLN A 67 10.01 3.46 -1.59
N GLY A 68 9.40 3.56 -0.41
CA GLY A 68 10.11 3.52 0.87
C GLY A 68 10.81 2.17 1.14
N TRP A 69 10.20 1.06 0.74
CA TRP A 69 10.83 -0.26 0.83
C TRP A 69 11.92 -0.48 -0.22
N ALA A 70 11.71 -0.03 -1.46
CA ALA A 70 12.75 -0.05 -2.48
C ALA A 70 13.96 0.82 -2.09
N ALA A 71 13.72 1.95 -1.40
CA ALA A 71 14.79 2.80 -0.87
C ALA A 71 15.57 2.13 0.27
N LYS A 72 14.88 1.35 1.12
CA LYS A 72 15.52 0.52 2.16
C LYS A 72 16.42 -0.57 1.58
N ASP A 73 16.01 -1.20 0.49
CA ASP A 73 16.80 -2.22 -0.23
C ASP A 73 18.07 -1.61 -0.87
N LYS A 74 17.98 -0.37 -1.35
CA LYS A 74 19.10 0.38 -1.95
C LYS A 74 20.11 0.97 -0.95
N GLY A 75 19.98 0.70 0.35
CA GLY A 75 20.96 1.16 1.34
C GLY A 75 21.06 2.69 1.45
N ILE A 76 20.04 3.44 1.03
CA ILE A 76 20.00 4.89 1.24
C ILE A 76 19.37 5.14 2.61
N SER A 77 20.07 4.70 3.66
CA SER A 77 20.06 5.47 4.90
C SER A 77 20.82 6.74 4.59
N THR A 78 20.14 7.87 4.58
CA THR A 78 20.81 9.16 4.63
C THR A 78 20.39 9.90 5.91
N PRO A 79 21.33 10.67 6.48
CA PRO A 79 21.58 10.82 7.92
C PRO A 79 20.60 11.70 8.71
#